data_AF-A0AA35XD30-F1
#
_entry.id   AF-A0AA35XD30-F1
#
_cell.length_a   1.000
_cell.length_b   1.000
_cell.length_c   1.000
_cell.angle_alpha   90.00
_cell.angle_beta   90.00
_cell.angle_gamma   90.00
#
_symmetry.space_group_name_H-M   'P 1'
#
loop_
_entity.id
_entity.type
_entity.pdbx_description
1 polymer ?
#
loop_
_entity_poly.entity_id
_entity_poly.type
_entity_poly.pdbx_seq_one_letter_code
_entity_poly.pdbx_strand_id
1 'polypeptide(L)'
;MPGANDPANYQLPQQPLHLCMFPRARATGRLSSLTNPYHTVIGGTVFMGCSGQNVDDIYKFSSLTDRLEILENTLQWRHMLPTSPDTLNCYPYQDQDPFIMNTCPHVYFCGNQPSFQSGRITGCDGQSVLTICVPSFDLTHSAVLVRLRGGESEVQEIEFGTSLSHAPNPHLEAVLKMQKEGEEKGEGDGGQESRIEGEMTLLHLMDDDDDD
;
A
#
# COMPACT_ATOMS: atom_id res chain seq x y z
N MET A 1 9.33 0.00 10.53
CA MET A 1 9.23 0.96 9.42
C MET A 1 8.53 2.20 9.97
N PRO A 2 8.93 3.41 9.59
CA PRO A 2 8.20 4.63 9.94
C PRO A 2 6.86 4.71 9.17
N GLY A 3 5.84 5.30 9.79
CA GLY A 3 4.57 5.70 9.18
C GLY A 3 4.44 7.23 9.04
N ALA A 4 3.27 7.70 8.60
CA ALA A 4 3.02 9.11 8.29
C ALA A 4 3.19 10.07 9.47
N ASN A 5 2.94 9.58 10.69
CA ASN A 5 2.96 10.37 11.93
C ASN A 5 4.17 10.07 12.81
N ASP A 6 5.13 9.28 12.32
CA ASP A 6 6.33 8.95 13.06
C ASP A 6 7.38 10.08 12.95
N PRO A 7 8.32 10.20 13.92
CA PRO A 7 9.40 11.18 13.88
C PRO A 7 10.50 10.78 12.88
N ALA A 8 10.13 10.68 11.62
CA ALA A 8 10.97 10.55 10.43
C ALA A 8 10.67 11.74 9.49
N ASN A 9 11.35 11.79 8.34
CA ASN A 9 10.94 12.72 7.29
C ASN A 9 9.52 12.38 6.79
N TYR A 10 8.78 13.42 6.41
CA TYR A 10 7.43 13.30 5.89
C TYR A 10 7.40 12.73 4.46
N GLN A 11 8.33 13.18 3.62
CA GLN A 11 8.44 12.77 2.22
C GLN A 11 8.86 11.31 2.09
N LEU A 12 8.34 10.60 1.08
CA LEU A 12 8.81 9.26 0.72
C LEU A 12 10.09 9.34 -0.14
N PRO A 13 11.05 8.40 0.02
CA PRO A 13 11.09 7.37 1.05
C PRO A 13 11.42 7.94 2.44
N GLN A 14 10.69 7.50 3.44
CA GLN A 14 10.93 7.83 4.84
C GLN A 14 12.16 7.07 5.36
N GLN A 15 13.07 7.80 5.99
CA GLN A 15 14.30 7.30 6.58
C GLN A 15 14.02 6.50 7.86
N PRO A 16 14.90 5.55 8.23
CA PRO A 16 14.75 4.78 9.46
C PRO A 16 14.66 5.67 10.70
N LEU A 17 13.85 5.25 11.67
CA LEU A 17 13.79 5.89 12.99
C LEU A 17 15.15 5.83 13.68
N HIS A 18 15.54 6.94 14.30
CA HIS A 18 16.83 7.05 14.96
C HIS A 18 16.88 6.19 16.24
N LEU A 19 17.92 5.36 16.38
CA LEU A 19 18.04 4.38 17.48
C LEU A 19 18.15 5.00 18.88
N CYS A 20 18.36 6.32 19.00
CA CYS A 20 18.31 7.00 20.29
C CYS A 20 16.93 6.89 20.97
N MET A 21 15.87 6.72 20.19
CA MET A 21 14.51 6.54 20.69
C MET A 21 14.31 5.18 21.38
N PHE A 22 15.18 4.20 21.10
CA PHE A 22 15.02 2.82 21.54
C PHE A 22 16.21 2.33 22.38
N PRO A 23 16.55 2.99 23.51
CA PRO A 23 17.77 2.69 24.27
C PRO A 23 17.80 1.26 24.83
N ARG A 24 16.64 0.69 25.17
CA ARG A 24 16.51 -0.68 25.66
C ARG A 24 16.59 -1.71 24.54
N ALA A 25 15.87 -1.49 23.45
CA ALA A 25 15.85 -2.44 22.33
C ALA A 25 17.17 -2.45 21.55
N ARG A 26 17.82 -1.29 21.36
CA ARG A 26 19.14 -1.22 20.70
C ARG A 26 20.20 -2.04 21.43
N ALA A 27 20.14 -2.11 22.76
CA ALA A 27 21.10 -2.86 23.58
C ALA A 27 21.04 -4.38 23.33
N THR A 28 19.94 -4.88 22.75
CA THR A 28 19.80 -6.31 22.41
C THR A 28 20.53 -6.69 21.11
N GLY A 29 20.90 -5.71 20.28
CA GLY A 29 21.45 -5.97 18.94
C GLY A 29 20.48 -6.61 17.94
N ARG A 30 19.21 -6.80 18.31
CA ARG A 30 18.19 -7.49 17.48
C ARG A 30 17.19 -6.54 16.82
N LEU A 31 17.24 -5.24 17.15
CA LEU A 31 16.37 -4.23 16.56
C LEU A 31 16.96 -3.78 15.21
N SER A 32 16.16 -3.89 14.15
CA SER A 32 16.44 -3.26 12.86
C SER A 32 15.49 -2.09 12.65
N SER A 33 16.03 -0.88 12.50
CA SER A 33 15.27 0.28 12.03
C SER A 33 15.39 0.36 10.51
N LEU A 34 14.26 0.48 9.81
CA LEU A 34 14.15 0.28 8.37
C LEU A 34 13.41 1.45 7.72
N THR A 35 13.56 1.61 6.41
CA THR A 35 12.89 2.65 5.61
C THR A 35 11.41 2.33 5.36
N ASN A 36 10.69 3.31 4.81
CA ASN A 36 9.39 3.11 4.15
C ASN A 36 9.45 3.82 2.78
N PRO A 37 9.22 3.16 1.63
CA PRO A 37 8.91 1.73 1.47
C PRO A 37 10.03 0.79 1.94
N TYR A 38 9.71 -0.49 2.10
CA TYR A 38 10.66 -1.52 2.52
C TYR A 38 10.68 -2.69 1.53
N HIS A 39 11.88 -3.21 1.27
CA HIS A 39 12.14 -4.36 0.42
C HIS A 39 13.18 -5.27 1.10
N THR A 40 12.91 -6.57 1.17
CA THR A 40 13.79 -7.53 1.85
C THR A 40 13.56 -8.97 1.39
N VAL A 41 14.45 -9.87 1.81
CA VAL A 41 14.32 -11.32 1.59
C VAL A 41 14.33 -12.04 2.94
N ILE A 42 13.27 -12.78 3.23
CA ILE A 42 13.12 -13.57 4.46
C ILE A 42 12.84 -15.02 4.07
N GLY A 43 13.71 -15.95 4.47
CA GLY A 43 13.53 -17.37 4.17
C GLY A 43 13.47 -17.69 2.67
N GLY A 44 14.13 -16.89 1.83
CA GLY A 44 14.07 -17.00 0.36
C GLY A 44 12.87 -16.31 -0.29
N THR A 45 11.93 -15.78 0.50
CA THR A 45 10.75 -15.05 0.01
C THR A 45 11.06 -13.55 -0.06
N VAL A 46 10.82 -12.93 -1.21
CA VAL A 46 10.96 -11.48 -1.43
C VAL A 46 9.72 -10.77 -0.91
N PHE A 47 9.91 -9.89 0.06
CA PHE A 47 8.90 -9.01 0.62
C PHE A 47 9.10 -7.59 0.12
N MET A 48 8.01 -6.93 -0.24
CA MET A 48 7.98 -5.50 -0.57
C MET A 48 6.72 -4.89 0.03
N GLY A 49 6.79 -3.65 0.51
CA GLY A 49 5.59 -2.99 1.02
C GLY A 49 5.80 -1.60 1.57
N CYS A 50 4.67 -0.94 1.82
CA CYS A 50 4.59 0.43 2.36
C CYS A 50 3.82 0.46 3.68
N SER A 51 3.97 1.55 4.44
CA SER A 51 3.26 1.75 5.72
C SER A 51 1.79 2.20 5.57
N GLY A 52 1.22 2.24 4.37
CA GLY A 52 -0.20 2.58 4.16
C GLY A 52 -0.47 3.75 3.23
N GLN A 53 0.45 4.73 3.22
CA GLN A 53 0.18 6.05 2.63
C GLN A 53 -0.16 5.99 1.14
N ASN A 54 0.48 5.09 0.39
CA ASN A 54 0.27 4.97 -1.06
C ASN A 54 -1.16 4.51 -1.41
N VAL A 55 -1.67 3.48 -0.73
CA VAL A 55 -3.03 2.97 -0.96
C VAL A 55 -4.07 3.98 -0.44
N ASP A 56 -3.81 4.62 0.69
CA ASP A 56 -4.69 5.67 1.23
C ASP A 56 -4.79 6.89 0.32
N ASP A 57 -3.70 7.27 -0.34
CA ASP A 57 -3.68 8.39 -1.25
C ASP A 57 -4.46 8.09 -2.54
N ILE A 58 -4.23 6.93 -3.16
CA ILE A 58 -5.00 6.48 -4.33
C ILE A 58 -6.49 6.40 -4.01
N TYR A 59 -6.86 5.84 -2.84
CA TYR A 59 -8.25 5.76 -2.43
C TYR A 59 -8.93 7.14 -2.33
N LYS A 60 -8.22 8.15 -1.83
CA LYS A 60 -8.78 9.51 -1.69
C LYS A 60 -9.05 10.20 -3.03
N PHE A 61 -8.29 9.84 -4.06
CA PHE A 61 -8.29 10.53 -5.35
C PHE A 61 -8.71 9.64 -6.53
N SER A 62 -9.36 8.50 -6.26
CA SER A 62 -9.91 7.62 -7.29
C SER A 62 -11.31 7.15 -6.91
N SER A 63 -12.00 6.52 -7.86
CA SER A 63 -13.28 5.85 -7.62
C SER A 63 -13.12 4.42 -7.08
N LEU A 64 -11.89 3.98 -6.79
CA LEU A 64 -11.61 2.64 -6.27
C LEU A 64 -11.95 2.57 -4.79
N THR A 65 -12.80 1.63 -4.41
CA THR A 65 -13.24 1.47 -3.02
C THR A 65 -12.52 0.33 -2.29
N ASP A 66 -12.14 -0.73 -3.01
CA ASP A 66 -11.45 -1.88 -2.44
C ASP A 66 -9.94 -1.62 -2.28
N ARG A 67 -9.44 -1.73 -1.05
CA ARG A 67 -8.02 -1.45 -0.75
C ARG A 67 -7.10 -2.52 -1.30
N LEU A 68 -7.57 -3.77 -1.35
CA LEU A 68 -6.82 -4.87 -1.94
C LEU A 68 -6.68 -4.69 -3.46
N GLU A 69 -7.76 -4.33 -4.15
CA GLU A 69 -7.72 -3.96 -5.57
C GLU A 69 -6.76 -2.79 -5.84
N ILE A 70 -6.79 -1.73 -5.03
CA ILE A 70 -5.83 -0.62 -5.17
C ILE A 70 -4.39 -1.11 -5.03
N LEU A 71 -4.11 -1.96 -4.03
CA LEU A 71 -2.79 -2.53 -3.83
C LEU A 71 -2.35 -3.36 -5.04
N GLU A 72 -3.23 -4.23 -5.54
CA GLU A 72 -2.99 -5.06 -6.73
C GLU A 72 -2.76 -4.21 -7.98
N ASN A 73 -3.50 -3.11 -8.14
CA ASN A 73 -3.31 -2.16 -9.23
C ASN A 73 -1.92 -1.51 -9.18
N THR A 74 -1.41 -1.11 -8.01
CA THR A 74 -0.03 -0.59 -7.91
C THR A 74 1.01 -1.61 -8.39
N LEU A 75 0.76 -2.90 -8.16
CA LEU A 75 1.61 -3.98 -8.67
C LEU A 75 1.52 -4.14 -10.19
N GLN A 76 0.31 -4.09 -10.76
CA GLN A 76 0.10 -4.14 -12.21
C GLN A 76 0.74 -2.95 -12.93
N TRP A 77 0.64 -1.76 -12.35
CA TRP A 77 1.28 -0.54 -12.87
C TRP A 77 2.80 -0.52 -12.66
N ARG A 78 3.34 -1.50 -11.93
CA ARG A 78 4.76 -1.59 -11.55
C ARG A 78 5.28 -0.33 -10.85
N HIS A 79 4.41 0.35 -10.10
CA HIS A 79 4.75 1.61 -9.44
C HIS A 79 4.11 1.67 -8.04
N MET A 80 4.92 1.73 -6.99
CA MET A 80 4.42 1.68 -5.60
C MET A 80 3.62 2.94 -5.21
N LEU A 81 3.99 4.11 -5.73
CA LEU A 81 3.43 5.42 -5.38
C LEU A 81 3.05 6.23 -6.64
N PRO A 82 2.10 5.77 -7.48
CA PRO A 82 1.82 6.36 -8.79
C PRO A 82 1.28 7.81 -8.73
N THR A 83 0.80 8.23 -7.56
CA THR A 83 0.26 9.57 -7.31
C THR A 83 1.31 10.56 -6.79
N SER A 84 2.57 10.13 -6.72
CA SER A 84 3.69 10.95 -6.31
C SER A 84 4.36 11.59 -7.53
N PRO A 85 4.80 12.86 -7.46
CA PRO A 85 4.79 13.76 -6.30
C PRO A 85 3.49 14.56 -6.09
N ASP A 86 2.49 14.42 -6.96
CA ASP A 86 1.36 15.36 -7.07
C ASP A 86 0.47 15.43 -5.82
N THR A 87 0.07 14.28 -5.27
CA THR A 87 -0.78 14.21 -4.06
C THR A 87 -0.06 13.54 -2.89
N LEU A 88 0.88 12.65 -3.16
CA LEU A 88 1.74 12.04 -2.15
C LEU A 88 3.18 12.55 -2.25
N ASN A 89 3.61 13.30 -1.24
CA ASN A 89 4.93 13.93 -1.24
C ASN A 89 6.08 12.90 -1.27
N CYS A 90 6.96 13.04 -2.27
CA CYS A 90 8.24 12.34 -2.31
C CYS A 90 9.43 13.28 -2.45
N TYR A 91 10.62 12.72 -2.27
CA TYR A 91 11.87 13.38 -2.59
C TYR A 91 12.03 13.49 -4.12
N PRO A 92 12.47 14.64 -4.67
CA PRO A 92 12.58 14.85 -6.11
C PRO A 92 13.84 14.17 -6.67
N TYR A 93 13.74 12.87 -6.97
CA TYR A 93 14.81 12.15 -7.66
C TYR A 93 14.94 12.64 -9.12
N GLN A 94 16.18 12.89 -9.56
CA GLN A 94 16.45 13.41 -10.90
C GLN A 94 16.69 12.31 -11.93
N ASP A 95 17.37 11.24 -11.53
CA ASP A 95 17.87 10.23 -12.47
C ASP A 95 16.97 9.00 -12.56
N GLN A 96 16.54 8.46 -11.41
CA GLN A 96 15.74 7.24 -11.32
C GLN A 96 14.69 7.37 -10.24
N ASP A 97 13.47 6.96 -10.57
CA ASP A 97 12.39 6.87 -9.62
C ASP A 97 12.54 5.59 -8.76
N PRO A 98 12.72 5.70 -7.43
CA PRO A 98 12.88 4.54 -6.55
C PRO A 98 11.58 3.75 -6.33
N PHE A 99 10.43 4.27 -6.75
CA PHE A 99 9.12 3.64 -6.55
C PHE A 99 8.73 2.70 -7.68
N ILE A 100 9.50 2.68 -8.77
CA ILE A 100 9.35 1.71 -9.86
C ILE A 100 9.77 0.31 -9.38
N MET A 101 8.90 -0.67 -9.61
CA MET A 101 9.15 -2.06 -9.26
C MET A 101 9.97 -2.77 -10.35
N ASN A 102 11.26 -2.92 -10.06
CA ASN A 102 12.21 -3.63 -10.93
C ASN A 102 12.16 -5.16 -10.80
N THR A 103 11.62 -5.65 -9.67
CA THR A 103 11.49 -7.08 -9.38
C THR A 103 10.08 -7.37 -8.90
N CYS A 104 9.50 -8.48 -9.35
CA CYS A 104 8.21 -8.95 -8.86
C CYS A 104 8.40 -9.56 -7.45
N PRO A 105 7.75 -8.99 -6.40
CA PRO A 105 7.84 -9.55 -5.05
C PRO A 105 7.06 -10.87 -4.95
N HIS A 106 7.40 -11.70 -3.97
CA HIS A 106 6.59 -12.89 -3.65
C HIS A 106 5.43 -12.51 -2.70
N VAL A 107 5.69 -11.54 -1.82
CA VAL A 107 4.69 -10.96 -0.91
C VAL A 107 4.74 -9.45 -1.04
N TYR A 108 3.59 -8.85 -1.34
CA TYR A 108 3.43 -7.41 -1.44
C TYR A 108 2.38 -6.94 -0.42
N PHE A 109 2.75 -6.01 0.45
CA PHE A 109 1.88 -5.61 1.56
C PHE A 109 1.73 -4.09 1.70
N CYS A 110 0.61 -3.70 2.29
CA CYS A 110 0.32 -2.34 2.68
C CYS A 110 -0.10 -2.29 4.15
N GLY A 111 0.51 -1.40 4.93
CA GLY A 111 0.21 -1.21 6.35
C GLY A 111 -1.03 -0.35 6.62
N ASN A 112 -1.46 -0.35 7.89
CA ASN A 112 -2.47 0.57 8.44
C ASN A 112 -3.80 0.64 7.66
N GLN A 113 -4.23 -0.47 7.08
CA GLN A 113 -5.51 -0.54 6.37
C GLN A 113 -6.69 -0.69 7.37
N PRO A 114 -7.92 -0.29 7.02
CA PRO A 114 -9.06 -0.33 7.95
C PRO A 114 -9.48 -1.74 8.37
N SER A 115 -9.22 -2.73 7.52
CA SER A 115 -9.51 -4.14 7.78
C SER A 115 -8.44 -5.02 7.12
N PHE A 116 -8.34 -6.26 7.59
CA PHE A 116 -7.49 -7.25 6.94
C PHE A 116 -8.10 -7.68 5.61
N GLN A 117 -7.28 -7.69 4.57
CA GLN A 117 -7.61 -8.30 3.30
C GLN A 117 -6.38 -8.99 2.73
N SER A 118 -6.59 -10.09 2.01
CA SER A 118 -5.51 -10.76 1.30
C SER A 118 -5.99 -11.36 0.00
N GLY A 119 -5.14 -11.25 -1.02
CA GLY A 119 -5.39 -11.76 -2.36
C GLY A 119 -4.18 -12.49 -2.90
N ARG A 120 -4.36 -13.08 -4.08
CA ARG A 120 -3.24 -13.62 -4.84
C ARG A 120 -3.43 -13.27 -6.30
N ILE A 121 -2.52 -12.47 -6.82
CA ILE A 121 -2.51 -12.05 -8.21
C ILE A 121 -1.48 -12.85 -8.99
N THR A 122 -1.83 -13.24 -10.22
CA THR A 122 -0.94 -13.98 -11.11
C THR A 122 -0.56 -13.09 -12.29
N GLY A 123 0.74 -12.95 -12.53
CA GLY A 123 1.30 -12.22 -13.65
C GLY A 123 1.22 -13.01 -14.96
N CYS A 124 1.48 -12.33 -16.08
CA CYS A 124 1.42 -12.94 -17.41
C CYS A 124 2.42 -14.08 -17.63
N ASP A 125 3.56 -14.07 -16.93
CA ASP A 125 4.58 -15.13 -17.02
C ASP A 125 4.41 -16.20 -15.93
N GLY A 126 3.23 -16.26 -15.31
CA GLY A 126 2.92 -17.23 -14.25
C GLY A 126 3.54 -16.90 -12.89
N GLN A 127 4.10 -15.69 -12.72
CA GLN A 127 4.50 -15.22 -11.38
C GLN A 127 3.25 -15.14 -10.49
N SER A 128 3.37 -15.45 -9.21
CA SER A 128 2.23 -15.38 -8.30
C SER A 128 2.61 -14.65 -7.02
N VAL A 129 1.88 -13.59 -6.72
CA VAL A 129 2.18 -12.64 -5.64
C VAL A 129 1.07 -12.67 -4.61
N LEU A 130 1.44 -12.88 -3.35
CA LEU A 130 0.53 -12.75 -2.21
C LEU A 130 0.40 -11.27 -1.86
N THR A 131 -0.79 -10.70 -2.01
CA THR A 131 -1.12 -9.31 -1.67
C THR A 131 -1.79 -9.26 -0.30
N ILE A 132 -1.38 -8.32 0.56
CA ILE A 132 -1.85 -8.22 1.95
C ILE A 132 -2.10 -6.77 2.34
N CYS A 133 -3.35 -6.45 2.69
CA CYS A 133 -3.71 -5.28 3.46
C CYS A 133 -3.60 -5.61 4.95
N VAL A 134 -2.54 -5.12 5.60
CA VAL A 134 -2.33 -5.31 7.03
C VAL A 134 -3.21 -4.31 7.79
N PRO A 135 -4.11 -4.78 8.67
CA PRO A 135 -5.03 -3.91 9.37
C PRO A 135 -4.30 -3.03 10.39
N SER A 136 -4.90 -1.88 10.70
CA SER A 136 -4.48 -1.05 11.82
C SER A 136 -4.80 -1.77 13.14
N PHE A 137 -3.75 -2.18 13.85
CA PHE A 137 -3.89 -2.87 15.13
C PHE A 137 -4.67 -2.04 16.17
N ASP A 138 -4.53 -0.71 16.15
CA ASP A 138 -5.26 0.20 17.05
C ASP A 138 -6.78 0.16 16.82
N LEU A 139 -7.20 -0.15 15.60
CA LEU A 139 -8.60 -0.21 15.20
C LEU A 139 -9.17 -1.62 15.38
N THR A 140 -8.47 -2.63 14.86
CA THR A 140 -8.98 -3.99 14.72
C THR A 140 -8.53 -4.93 15.83
N HIS A 141 -7.48 -4.55 16.59
CA HIS A 141 -6.76 -5.45 17.49
C HIS A 141 -6.31 -6.75 16.80
N SER A 142 -5.96 -6.68 15.51
CA SER A 142 -5.54 -7.84 14.73
C SER A 142 -4.17 -7.64 14.10
N ALA A 143 -3.46 -8.75 13.92
CA ALA A 143 -2.16 -8.82 13.25
C ALA A 143 -2.17 -9.93 12.19
N VAL A 144 -1.19 -9.90 11.30
CA VAL A 144 -1.10 -10.85 10.18
C VAL A 144 0.10 -11.76 10.35
N LEU A 145 -0.13 -13.07 10.25
CA LEU A 145 0.92 -14.08 10.22
C LEU A 145 1.08 -14.61 8.80
N VAL A 146 2.30 -14.49 8.26
CA VAL A 146 2.66 -15.07 6.97
C VAL A 146 3.52 -16.31 7.18
N ARG A 147 3.01 -17.46 6.78
CA ARG A 147 3.75 -18.72 6.78
C ARG A 147 4.60 -18.81 5.51
N LEU A 148 5.89 -19.11 5.69
CA LEU A 148 6.85 -19.26 4.59
C LEU A 148 7.18 -20.74 4.40
N ARG A 149 6.82 -21.33 3.25
CA ARG A 149 7.19 -22.70 2.89
C ARG A 149 7.77 -22.69 1.48
N GLY A 150 9.10 -22.62 1.36
CA GLY A 150 9.89 -22.42 0.11
C GLY A 150 9.21 -22.79 -1.22
N GLY A 151 8.31 -21.91 -1.70
CA GLY A 151 7.45 -22.12 -2.87
C GLY A 151 6.03 -21.55 -2.71
N GLU A 152 5.47 -21.62 -1.51
CA GLU A 152 4.11 -21.14 -1.20
C GLU A 152 4.13 -20.30 0.09
N SER A 153 3.39 -19.19 0.06
CA SER A 153 3.17 -18.33 1.23
C SER A 153 1.68 -18.30 1.51
N GLU A 154 1.31 -18.60 2.74
CA GLU A 154 -0.06 -18.55 3.25
C GLU A 154 -0.14 -17.43 4.29
N VAL A 155 -1.30 -16.80 4.37
CA VAL A 155 -1.55 -15.69 5.28
C VAL A 155 -2.74 -15.99 6.18
N GLN A 156 -2.64 -15.58 7.43
CA GLN A 156 -3.70 -15.72 8.43
C GLN A 156 -3.77 -14.46 9.29
N GLU A 157 -4.98 -13.97 9.52
CA GLU A 157 -5.25 -12.94 10.53
C GLU A 157 -5.34 -13.56 11.93
N ILE A 158 -4.75 -12.86 12.90
CA ILE A 158 -4.76 -13.20 14.31
C ILE A 158 -5.38 -12.01 15.06
N GLU A 159 -6.55 -12.22 15.64
CA GLU A 159 -7.24 -11.24 16.46
C GLU A 159 -6.88 -11.39 17.95
N PHE A 160 -6.71 -10.27 18.64
CA PHE A 160 -6.38 -10.18 20.05
C PHE A 160 -7.56 -9.55 20.80
N GLY A 161 -8.48 -10.40 21.27
CA GLY A 161 -9.61 -9.99 22.09
C GLY A 161 -9.43 -10.38 23.56
N THR A 162 -10.08 -9.63 24.45
CA THR A 162 -10.35 -10.11 25.82
C THR A 162 -11.83 -10.42 25.95
N SER A 163 -12.18 -11.42 26.76
CA SER A 163 -13.58 -11.76 27.08
C SER A 163 -14.32 -10.69 27.90
N LEU A 164 -13.66 -9.56 28.24
CA LEU A 164 -14.13 -8.57 29.20
C LEU A 164 -14.59 -7.24 28.60
N SER A 165 -14.66 -7.07 27.28
CA SER A 165 -15.24 -5.86 26.70
C SER A 165 -15.83 -6.08 25.31
N HIS A 166 -17.16 -6.23 25.25
CA HIS A 166 -18.00 -5.80 24.12
C HIS A 166 -18.13 -4.26 24.09
N ALA A 167 -17.14 -3.51 24.61
CA ALA A 167 -17.16 -2.07 24.51
C ALA A 167 -16.69 -1.70 23.10
N PRO A 168 -17.52 -1.05 22.27
CA PRO A 168 -17.11 -0.59 20.95
C PRO A 168 -15.91 0.35 21.08
N ASN A 169 -14.88 0.14 20.25
CA ASN A 169 -13.71 1.00 20.21
C ASN A 169 -14.14 2.38 19.69
N PRO A 170 -14.15 3.45 20.51
CA PRO A 170 -14.64 4.77 20.09
C PRO A 170 -13.83 5.36 18.94
N HIS A 171 -12.54 4.96 18.83
CA HIS A 171 -11.68 5.37 17.73
C HIS A 171 -12.05 4.65 16.42
N LEU A 172 -12.38 3.36 16.48
CA LEU A 172 -12.90 2.60 15.34
C LEU A 172 -14.22 3.17 14.82
N GLU A 173 -15.15 3.50 15.71
CA GLU A 173 -16.42 4.15 15.34
C GLU A 173 -16.19 5.50 14.67
N ALA A 174 -15.23 6.29 15.16
CA ALA A 174 -14.87 7.58 14.55
C ALA A 174 -14.23 7.41 13.17
N VAL A 175 -13.32 6.44 12.99
CA VAL A 175 -12.67 6.17 11.69
C VAL A 175 -13.66 5.65 10.67
N LEU A 176 -14.51 4.67 11.05
CA LEU A 176 -15.57 4.16 10.17
C LEU A 176 -16.57 5.25 9.78
N LYS A 177 -16.89 6.16 10.71
CA LYS A 177 -17.75 7.31 10.43
C LYS A 177 -17.09 8.29 9.46
N MET A 178 -15.80 8.60 9.62
CA MET A 178 -15.06 9.45 8.69
C MET A 178 -14.93 8.81 7.30
N GLN A 179 -14.84 7.49 7.21
CA GLN A 179 -14.81 6.77 5.94
C GLN A 179 -16.17 6.83 5.23
N LYS A 180 -17.27 6.60 5.95
CA LYS A 180 -18.64 6.74 5.41
C LYS A 180 -19.00 8.17 5.00
N GLU A 181 -18.60 9.16 5.79
CA GLU A 181 -18.81 10.58 5.45
C GLU A 181 -17.97 11.02 4.23
N GLY A 182 -16.85 10.34 3.95
CA GLY A 182 -16.08 10.49 2.72
C GLY A 182 -16.79 9.91 1.50
N GLU A 183 -17.46 8.76 1.65
CA GLU A 183 -18.29 8.13 0.61
C GLU A 183 -19.54 8.96 0.29
N GLU A 184 -20.27 9.45 1.30
CA GLU A 184 -21.50 10.25 1.10
C GLU A 184 -21.25 11.63 0.46
N LYS A 185 -20.03 12.20 0.62
CA LYS A 185 -19.65 13.46 -0.05
C LYS A 185 -19.31 13.28 -1.54
N GLY A 186 -19.09 12.03 -1.99
CA GLY A 186 -18.90 11.70 -3.41
C GLY A 186 -20.21 11.57 -4.20
N GLU A 187 -21.36 11.40 -3.53
CA GLU A 187 -22.68 11.27 -4.19
C GLU A 187 -23.42 12.61 -4.37
N GLY A 188 -22.78 13.74 -3.99
CA GLY A 188 -23.42 15.04 -3.85
C GLY A 188 -23.24 16.05 -4.98
N ASP A 189 -22.73 15.66 -6.16
CA ASP A 189 -22.76 16.53 -7.34
C ASP A 189 -23.10 15.72 -8.60
N GLY A 190 -24.38 15.36 -8.71
CA GLY A 190 -24.99 14.82 -9.93
C GLY A 190 -25.11 15.89 -11.01
N GLY A 191 -23.96 16.32 -11.53
CA GLY A 191 -23.85 17.04 -12.79
C GLY A 191 -24.24 16.10 -13.94
N GLN A 192 -25.25 16.50 -14.68
CA GLN A 192 -25.86 15.74 -15.76
C GLN A 192 -24.91 15.64 -16.96
N GLU A 193 -24.03 14.62 -17.01
CA GLU A 193 -23.16 14.39 -18.18
C GLU A 193 -23.74 13.33 -19.13
N SER A 194 -23.98 13.79 -20.35
CA SER A 194 -24.42 13.01 -21.49
C SER A 194 -23.36 12.01 -21.93
N ARG A 195 -23.76 10.74 -21.99
CA ARG A 195 -23.03 9.61 -22.59
C ARG A 195 -22.58 9.93 -24.02
N ILE A 196 -21.27 10.09 -24.22
CA ILE A 196 -20.64 10.04 -25.54
C ILE A 196 -19.97 8.67 -25.66
N GLU A 197 -20.53 7.79 -26.49
CA GLU A 197 -19.88 6.56 -26.93
C GLU A 197 -18.76 6.94 -27.92
N GLY A 198 -17.50 6.81 -27.50
CA GLY A 198 -16.32 7.03 -28.33
C GLY A 198 -15.68 5.69 -28.69
N GLU A 199 -15.74 5.35 -29.98
CA GLU A 199 -15.11 4.18 -30.58
C GLU A 199 -13.59 4.16 -30.35
N MET A 200 -13.06 2.99 -29.98
CA MET A 200 -11.62 2.73 -29.96
C MET A 200 -11.03 2.89 -31.36
N THR A 201 -10.18 3.90 -31.54
CA THR A 201 -9.30 3.97 -32.71
C THR A 201 -7.89 3.57 -32.32
N LEU A 202 -7.47 2.47 -32.94
CA LEU A 202 -6.16 1.83 -32.91
C LEU A 202 -5.12 2.84 -33.45
N LEU A 203 -4.16 3.28 -32.64
CA LEU A 203 -3.02 4.05 -33.15
C LEU A 203 -2.06 3.10 -33.86
N HIS A 204 -2.13 3.10 -35.19
CA HIS A 204 -1.13 2.54 -36.06
C HIS A 204 0.10 3.47 -36.10
N LEU A 205 1.27 2.86 -35.95
CA LEU A 205 2.57 3.41 -36.30
C LEU A 205 2.57 3.96 -37.73
N MET A 206 3.07 5.18 -37.89
CA MET A 206 3.66 5.64 -39.15
C MET A 206 5.02 6.24 -38.84
N ASP A 207 6.03 5.58 -39.40
CA ASP A 207 7.36 6.11 -39.65
C ASP A 207 7.23 7.34 -40.56
N ASP A 208 7.89 8.45 -40.19
CA ASP A 208 8.21 9.52 -41.12
C ASP A 208 9.74 9.66 -41.15
N ASP A 209 10.32 8.95 -42.14
CA ASP A 209 11.46 9.46 -42.90
C ASP A 209 11.00 10.72 -43.65
N ASP A 210 11.73 11.83 -43.55
CA ASP A 210 12.19 12.65 -44.71
C ASP A 210 12.80 13.99 -44.25
N ASP A 211 14.09 14.10 -44.57
CA ASP A 211 14.87 15.25 -45.07
C ASP A 211 14.30 16.69 -45.00
N ASP A 212 15.03 17.56 -44.28
CA ASP A 212 15.76 18.75 -44.82
C ASP A 212 16.64 19.43 -43.74
#